data_AF-A0A368H0W0-F1
#
_entry.id   AF-A0A368H0W0-F1
#
_cell.length_a   1.000
_cell.length_b   1.000
_cell.length_c   1.000
_cell.angle_alpha   90.00
_cell.angle_beta   90.00
_cell.angle_gamma   90.00
#
_symmetry.space_group_name_H-M   'P 1'
#
loop_
_entity.id
_entity.type
_entity.pdbx_description
1 polymer ?
#
loop_
_entity_poly.entity_id
_entity_poly.type
_entity_poly.pdbx_seq_one_letter_code
_entity_poly.pdbx_strand_id
1 'polypeptide(L)'
;MNILKSLMPEAVHEQKQCASYWHNATNYASYMASVICVRLALGSRRIWPGKIRFYRRVHAWVRDRWMSYDKWCDQDFMFHGWQKSSVKQMDTSPFLSDINPDSCGMGYQGWTWNMSMQRNTSEIRELVRLADVAYRKMFPREARVIPFIDTPILGECYPHCEDVSTML
;
A
#
# COMPACT_ATOMS: atom_id res chain seq x y z
N MET A 1 9.39 -4.39 -5.27
CA MET A 1 10.74 -3.80 -5.49
C MET A 1 10.74 -2.49 -6.25
N ASN A 2 10.00 -2.36 -7.36
CA ASN A 2 10.21 -1.28 -8.33
C ASN A 2 10.21 0.13 -7.71
N ILE A 3 9.36 0.39 -6.72
CA ILE A 3 9.36 1.66 -5.97
C ILE A 3 10.74 1.94 -5.35
N LEU A 4 11.34 0.98 -4.64
CA LEU A 4 12.63 1.21 -3.97
C LEU A 4 13.74 1.44 -5.01
N LYS A 5 13.78 0.63 -6.08
CA LYS A 5 14.72 0.81 -7.21
C LYS A 5 14.58 2.17 -7.89
N SER A 6 13.37 2.68 -8.08
CA SER A 6 13.14 3.98 -8.72
C SER A 6 13.47 5.19 -7.83
N LEU A 7 13.33 5.04 -6.51
CA LEU A 7 13.51 6.14 -5.57
C LEU A 7 14.90 6.20 -4.95
N MET A 8 15.53 5.05 -4.76
CA MET A 8 16.83 4.87 -4.11
C MET A 8 17.65 3.82 -4.88
N PRO A 9 18.02 4.09 -6.15
CA PRO A 9 18.79 3.14 -6.96
C PRO A 9 20.12 2.72 -6.31
N GLU A 10 20.71 3.58 -5.50
CA GLU A 10 21.92 3.35 -4.72
C GLU A 10 21.77 2.30 -3.62
N ALA A 11 20.55 2.09 -3.10
CA ALA A 11 20.26 1.14 -2.01
C ALA A 11 20.15 -0.30 -2.54
N VAL A 12 21.17 -0.77 -3.27
CA VAL A 12 21.18 -2.07 -3.95
C VAL A 12 20.99 -3.21 -2.96
N HIS A 13 21.57 -3.06 -1.76
CA HIS A 13 21.49 -4.08 -0.74
C HIS A 13 20.06 -4.22 -0.18
N GLU A 14 19.46 -3.13 0.28
CA GLU A 14 18.08 -3.10 0.79
C GLU A 14 17.10 -3.56 -0.30
N GLN A 15 17.35 -3.21 -1.56
CA GLN A 15 16.54 -3.71 -2.68
C GLN A 15 16.58 -5.23 -2.78
N LYS A 16 17.76 -5.85 -2.72
CA LYS A 16 17.91 -7.32 -2.75
C LYS A 16 17.27 -7.98 -1.52
N GLN A 17 17.43 -7.38 -0.35
CA GLN A 17 16.89 -7.94 0.87
C GLN A 17 15.37 -7.84 0.94
N CYS A 18 14.79 -6.69 0.63
CA CYS A 18 13.33 -6.56 0.55
C CYS A 18 12.76 -7.47 -0.55
N ALA A 19 13.56 -7.77 -1.59
CA ALA A 19 13.20 -8.75 -2.60
C ALA A 19 13.15 -10.16 -2.09
N SER A 20 14.15 -10.58 -1.31
CA SER A 20 14.19 -11.94 -0.78
C SER A 20 12.99 -12.23 0.13
N TYR A 21 12.57 -11.28 0.97
CA TYR A 21 11.34 -11.42 1.77
C TYR A 21 10.09 -11.61 0.91
N TRP A 22 10.01 -10.91 -0.23
CA TRP A 22 8.88 -11.07 -1.15
C TRP A 22 8.92 -12.41 -1.88
N HIS A 23 10.08 -12.81 -2.40
CA HIS A 23 10.25 -14.07 -3.14
C HIS A 23 10.00 -15.31 -2.26
N ASN A 24 10.35 -15.23 -0.98
CA ASN A 24 10.20 -16.33 -0.03
C ASN A 24 8.85 -16.31 0.72
N ALA A 25 7.99 -15.32 0.45
CA ALA A 25 6.69 -15.22 1.12
C ALA A 25 5.73 -16.30 0.62
N THR A 26 5.15 -17.06 1.55
CA THR A 26 4.19 -18.13 1.25
C THR A 26 2.75 -17.77 1.64
N ASN A 27 2.59 -16.70 2.42
CA ASN A 27 1.30 -16.26 2.94
C ASN A 27 1.31 -14.76 3.25
N TYR A 28 0.15 -14.21 3.64
CA TYR A 28 0.04 -12.78 3.99
C TYR A 28 1.00 -12.37 5.11
N ALA A 29 1.20 -13.22 6.13
CA ALA A 29 2.05 -12.91 7.26
C ALA A 29 3.52 -12.68 6.84
N SER A 30 4.07 -13.61 6.07
CA SER A 30 5.43 -13.51 5.52
C SER A 30 5.54 -12.43 4.44
N TYR A 31 4.52 -12.23 3.60
CA TYR A 31 4.50 -11.16 2.60
C TYR A 31 4.65 -9.77 3.22
N MET A 32 4.01 -9.53 4.36
CA MET A 32 4.07 -8.23 5.03
C MET A 32 5.49 -7.87 5.52
N ALA A 33 6.41 -8.83 5.67
CA ALA A 33 7.82 -8.55 5.92
C ALA A 33 8.45 -7.71 4.80
N SER A 34 8.13 -8.03 3.53
CA SER A 34 8.60 -7.25 2.38
C SER A 34 8.10 -5.81 2.40
N VAL A 35 6.84 -5.60 2.80
CA VAL A 35 6.21 -4.27 2.92
C VAL A 35 6.89 -3.45 4.02
N ILE A 36 7.20 -4.07 5.15
CA ILE A 36 7.92 -3.40 6.25
C ILE A 36 9.35 -3.10 5.87
N CYS A 37 10.06 -4.04 5.23
CA CYS A 37 11.41 -3.82 4.75
C CYS A 37 11.50 -2.58 3.84
N VAL A 38 10.61 -2.48 2.84
CA VAL A 38 10.57 -1.31 1.94
C VAL A 38 10.25 -0.03 2.71
N ARG A 39 9.33 -0.07 3.68
CA ARG A 39 9.02 1.11 4.52
C ARG A 39 10.21 1.55 5.38
N LEU A 40 10.97 0.61 5.93
CA LEU A 40 12.17 0.92 6.71
C LEU A 40 13.26 1.53 5.83
N ALA A 41 13.50 0.97 4.63
CA ALA A 41 14.46 1.49 3.67
C ALA A 41 14.12 2.92 3.21
N LEU A 42 12.84 3.21 2.93
CA LEU A 42 12.39 4.54 2.56
C LEU A 42 12.37 5.54 3.74
N GLY A 43 12.35 5.03 4.97
CA GLY A 43 12.27 5.81 6.19
C GLY A 43 11.01 6.69 6.28
N SER A 44 11.14 7.83 6.95
CA SER A 44 10.05 8.82 7.09
C SER A 44 9.85 9.69 5.85
N ARG A 45 10.66 9.50 4.81
CA ARG A 45 10.57 10.28 3.56
C ARG A 45 9.26 9.95 2.86
N ARG A 46 8.54 11.00 2.46
CA ARG A 46 7.25 10.87 1.75
C ARG A 46 7.19 11.63 0.44
N ILE A 47 8.15 12.49 0.19
CA ILE A 47 8.15 13.38 -0.97
C ILE A 47 9.48 13.18 -1.69
N TRP A 48 9.39 12.75 -2.95
CA TRP A 48 10.50 12.73 -3.91
C TRP A 48 10.12 13.69 -5.03
N PRO A 49 10.64 14.94 -5.00
CA PRO A 49 10.32 15.95 -6.00
C PRO A 49 10.51 15.42 -7.43
N GLY A 50 9.55 15.69 -8.31
CA GLY A 50 9.57 15.21 -9.69
C GLY A 50 9.35 13.71 -9.88
N LYS A 51 9.16 12.93 -8.80
CA LYS A 51 8.90 11.49 -8.86
C LYS A 51 7.54 11.17 -8.25
N ILE A 52 7.48 10.96 -6.93
CA ILE A 52 6.26 10.50 -6.26
C ILE A 52 6.07 11.14 -4.88
N ARG A 53 4.82 11.10 -4.40
CA ARG A 53 4.43 11.50 -3.05
C ARG A 53 3.62 10.41 -2.36
N PHE A 54 4.08 9.94 -1.20
CA PHE A 54 3.32 9.06 -0.33
C PHE A 54 2.40 9.86 0.60
N TYR A 55 1.10 9.68 0.40
CA TYR A 55 0.12 10.09 1.38
C TYR A 55 0.10 9.09 2.53
N ARG A 56 -0.24 9.58 3.74
CA ARG A 56 -0.53 8.65 4.84
C ARG A 56 -1.76 7.84 4.44
N ARG A 57 -1.84 6.58 4.91
CA ARG A 57 -3.06 5.77 4.78
C ARG A 57 -4.24 6.65 5.21
N VAL A 58 -5.37 6.58 4.50
CA VAL A 58 -6.59 7.39 4.73
C VAL A 58 -6.45 8.91 4.63
N HIS A 59 -5.31 9.45 4.21
CA HIS A 59 -5.10 10.90 3.99
C HIS A 59 -5.05 11.28 2.51
N ALA A 60 -5.18 10.31 1.60
CA ALA A 60 -5.36 10.56 0.17
C ALA A 60 -6.86 10.60 -0.16
N TRP A 61 -7.19 11.14 -1.33
CA TRP A 61 -8.55 11.05 -1.89
C TRP A 61 -8.93 9.61 -2.32
N VAL A 62 -7.97 8.68 -2.28
CA VAL A 62 -8.14 7.26 -2.55
C VAL A 62 -8.05 6.47 -1.25
N ARG A 63 -9.08 5.69 -0.91
CA ARG A 63 -9.16 4.98 0.38
C ARG A 63 -9.24 3.46 0.20
N ASP A 64 -8.63 2.72 1.12
CA ASP A 64 -8.77 1.27 1.16
C ASP A 64 -10.20 0.90 1.60
N ARG A 65 -10.89 0.07 0.81
CA ARG A 65 -12.29 -0.33 1.10
C ARG A 65 -12.48 -0.98 2.46
N TRP A 66 -11.45 -1.69 2.94
CA TRP A 66 -11.50 -2.40 4.22
C TRP A 66 -11.52 -1.46 5.42
N MET A 67 -11.10 -0.19 5.25
CA MET A 67 -11.04 0.77 6.35
C MET A 67 -12.41 1.30 6.80
N SER A 68 -13.46 1.10 6.01
CA SER A 68 -14.84 1.50 6.38
C SER A 68 -15.91 0.48 6.00
N TYR A 69 -15.51 -0.73 5.60
CA TYR A 69 -16.42 -1.74 5.07
C TYR A 69 -17.26 -1.16 3.91
N ASP A 70 -16.58 -0.62 2.89
CA ASP A 70 -17.18 -0.02 1.69
C ASP A 70 -18.03 1.24 1.90
N LYS A 71 -18.22 1.71 3.13
CA LYS A 71 -18.94 2.96 3.37
C LYS A 71 -18.12 4.15 2.90
N TRP A 72 -18.77 5.16 2.34
CA TRP A 72 -18.12 6.30 1.71
C TRP A 72 -18.72 7.63 2.18
N CYS A 73 -17.98 8.72 2.00
CA CYS A 73 -18.45 10.09 2.22
C CYS A 73 -17.98 11.00 1.09
N ASP A 74 -18.47 12.24 1.05
CA ASP A 74 -18.21 13.18 -0.05
C ASP A 74 -16.72 13.60 -0.19
N GLN A 75 -15.88 13.25 0.79
CA GLN A 75 -14.43 13.46 0.72
C GLN A 75 -13.68 12.33 0.00
N ASP A 76 -14.34 11.18 -0.24
CA ASP A 76 -13.76 10.06 -0.98
C ASP A 76 -13.87 10.30 -2.49
N PHE A 77 -12.76 10.13 -3.21
CA PHE A 77 -12.76 10.17 -4.68
C PHE A 77 -12.89 8.75 -5.26
N MET A 78 -12.15 7.78 -4.72
CA MET A 78 -12.23 6.38 -5.16
C MET A 78 -11.73 5.41 -4.08
N PHE A 79 -12.04 4.13 -4.27
CA PHE A 79 -11.56 3.05 -3.43
C PHE A 79 -10.51 2.20 -4.14
N HIS A 80 -9.51 1.74 -3.39
CA HIS A 80 -8.58 0.71 -3.86
C HIS A 80 -8.78 -0.59 -3.07
N GLY A 81 -8.13 -1.67 -3.52
CA GLY A 81 -8.26 -3.00 -2.90
C GLY A 81 -9.36 -3.86 -3.52
N TRP A 82 -9.73 -3.58 -4.77
CA TRP A 82 -10.60 -4.41 -5.59
C TRP A 82 -9.79 -5.53 -6.25
N GLN A 83 -10.10 -6.78 -5.93
CA GLN A 83 -9.48 -7.96 -6.57
C GLN A 83 -10.43 -8.68 -7.53
N LYS A 84 -11.72 -8.32 -7.53
CA LYS A 84 -12.71 -8.90 -8.43
C LYS A 84 -12.85 -8.05 -9.69
N SER A 85 -13.13 -8.71 -10.81
CA SER A 85 -13.31 -8.05 -12.11
C SER A 85 -14.67 -7.38 -12.28
N SER A 86 -15.62 -7.64 -11.37
CA SER A 86 -16.94 -7.02 -11.38
C SER A 86 -17.50 -6.79 -9.98
N VAL A 87 -18.23 -5.70 -9.80
CA VAL A 87 -19.04 -5.35 -8.63
C VAL A 87 -20.01 -6.49 -8.27
N LYS A 88 -20.54 -7.22 -9.25
CA LYS A 88 -21.47 -8.34 -9.00
C LYS A 88 -20.83 -9.52 -8.26
N GLN A 89 -19.51 -9.62 -8.28
CA GLN A 89 -18.75 -10.68 -7.60
C GLN A 89 -18.30 -10.28 -6.20
N MET A 90 -18.71 -9.09 -5.75
CA MET A 90 -18.34 -8.54 -4.45
C MET A 90 -19.47 -8.77 -3.45
N ASP A 91 -19.13 -9.18 -2.23
CA ASP A 91 -20.12 -9.31 -1.16
C ASP A 91 -20.76 -7.96 -0.81
N THR A 92 -19.96 -6.89 -0.89
CA THR A 92 -20.37 -5.51 -0.64
C THR A 92 -19.59 -4.57 -1.58
N SER A 93 -20.22 -3.48 -2.01
CA SER A 93 -19.61 -2.52 -2.94
C SER A 93 -20.16 -1.11 -2.75
N PRO A 94 -19.29 -0.08 -2.66
CA PRO A 94 -19.70 1.32 -2.71
C PRO A 94 -20.28 1.73 -4.06
N PHE A 95 -20.18 0.88 -5.09
CA PHE A 95 -20.73 1.13 -6.43
C PHE A 95 -21.86 0.17 -6.76
N LEU A 96 -22.87 0.63 -7.51
CA LEU A 96 -23.99 -0.16 -8.02
C LEU A 96 -23.64 -0.98 -9.27
N SER A 97 -22.64 -0.54 -10.04
CA SER A 97 -22.19 -1.20 -11.27
C SER A 97 -20.71 -0.99 -11.50
N ASP A 98 -20.16 -1.72 -12.46
CA ASP A 98 -18.78 -1.57 -12.90
C ASP A 98 -18.57 -0.17 -13.50
N ILE A 99 -17.41 0.43 -13.20
CA ILE A 99 -17.06 1.77 -13.65
C ILE A 99 -16.78 1.70 -15.15
N ASN A 100 -17.51 2.47 -15.94
CA ASN A 100 -17.21 2.65 -17.36
C ASN A 100 -16.15 3.76 -17.53
N PRO A 101 -14.92 3.45 -17.98
CA PRO A 101 -13.88 4.47 -18.17
C PRO A 101 -14.28 5.55 -19.18
N ASP A 102 -15.11 5.22 -20.17
CA ASP A 102 -15.58 6.19 -21.19
C ASP A 102 -16.54 7.23 -20.60
N SER A 103 -17.09 6.97 -19.42
CA SER A 103 -17.94 7.90 -18.66
C SER A 103 -17.15 8.77 -17.66
N CYS A 104 -15.82 8.58 -17.56
CA CYS A 104 -14.96 9.39 -16.70
C CYS A 104 -14.58 10.70 -17.40
N GLY A 105 -14.91 11.86 -16.81
CA GLY A 105 -14.44 13.16 -17.33
C GLY A 105 -15.39 14.33 -17.10
N MET A 106 -16.69 14.07 -16.92
CA MET A 106 -17.70 15.09 -16.60
C MET A 106 -18.30 14.84 -15.21
N GLY A 107 -17.85 15.59 -14.20
CA GLY A 107 -18.49 15.74 -12.89
C GLY A 107 -18.99 14.45 -12.24
N TYR A 108 -18.08 13.57 -11.79
CA TYR A 108 -18.38 12.30 -11.08
C TYR A 108 -19.43 11.37 -11.73
N GLN A 109 -19.93 11.63 -12.94
CA GLN A 109 -21.03 10.86 -13.56
C GLN A 109 -20.66 9.41 -13.87
N GLY A 110 -19.36 9.11 -14.05
CA GLY A 110 -18.86 7.74 -14.18
C GLY A 110 -18.85 6.95 -12.86
N TRP A 111 -19.08 7.59 -11.72
CA TRP A 111 -19.14 6.93 -10.41
C TRP A 111 -20.58 6.60 -10.03
N THR A 112 -20.96 5.34 -10.22
CA THR A 112 -22.29 4.84 -9.83
C THR A 112 -22.35 4.54 -8.34
N TRP A 113 -22.24 5.56 -7.50
CA TRP A 113 -22.23 5.41 -6.04
C TRP A 113 -23.51 4.75 -5.51
N ASN A 114 -23.33 3.82 -4.58
CA ASN A 114 -24.41 3.24 -3.80
C ASN A 114 -24.73 4.15 -2.61
N MET A 115 -25.77 4.97 -2.77
CA MET A 115 -26.20 5.95 -1.75
C MET A 115 -26.58 5.32 -0.41
N SER A 116 -26.97 4.03 -0.38
CA SER A 116 -27.26 3.34 0.89
C SER A 116 -26.01 3.17 1.77
N MET A 117 -24.81 3.27 1.19
CA MET A 117 -23.52 3.16 1.87
C MET A 117 -22.89 4.51 2.19
N GLN A 118 -23.51 5.62 1.77
CA GLN A 118 -23.03 6.96 2.09
C GLN A 118 -23.19 7.22 3.60
N ARG A 119 -22.17 7.81 4.22
CA ARG A 119 -22.16 8.24 5.61
C ARG A 119 -21.56 9.64 5.74
N ASN A 120 -21.80 10.29 6.86
CA ASN A 120 -21.11 11.54 7.16
C ASN A 120 -19.62 11.28 7.48
N THR A 121 -18.81 12.32 7.36
CA THR A 121 -17.35 12.25 7.59
C THR A 121 -16.98 11.80 9.00
N SER A 122 -17.81 12.11 10.01
CA SER A 122 -17.55 11.72 11.41
C SER A 122 -17.65 10.21 11.61
N GLU A 123 -18.65 9.58 11.02
CA GLU A 123 -18.82 8.13 11.05
C GLU A 123 -17.70 7.42 10.29
N ILE A 124 -17.33 7.91 9.10
CA ILE A 124 -16.19 7.35 8.36
C ILE A 124 -14.90 7.47 9.18
N ARG A 125 -14.67 8.60 9.86
CA ARG A 125 -13.51 8.79 10.73
C ARG A 125 -13.46 7.76 11.86
N GLU A 126 -14.60 7.46 12.47
CA GLU A 126 -14.66 6.46 13.54
C GLU A 126 -14.42 5.04 13.02
N LEU A 127 -15.01 4.67 11.88
CA LEU A 127 -14.75 3.38 11.24
C LEU A 127 -13.26 3.21 10.90
N VAL A 128 -12.64 4.25 10.34
CA VAL A 128 -11.21 4.30 10.04
C VAL A 128 -10.37 4.14 11.30
N ARG A 129 -10.75 4.79 12.41
CA ARG A 129 -10.07 4.66 13.70
C ARG A 129 -10.14 3.22 14.22
N LEU A 130 -11.33 2.61 14.19
CA LEU A 130 -11.53 1.23 14.61
C LEU A 130 -10.72 0.25 13.74
N ALA A 131 -10.72 0.46 12.42
CA ALA A 131 -9.93 -0.34 11.49
C ALA A 131 -8.42 -0.20 11.73
N ASP A 132 -7.91 1.01 12.03
CA ASP A 132 -6.49 1.22 12.37
C ASP A 132 -6.11 0.46 13.65
N VAL A 133 -6.95 0.52 14.69
CA VAL A 133 -6.74 -0.22 15.94
C VAL A 133 -6.72 -1.74 15.70
N ALA A 134 -7.66 -2.24 14.91
CA ALA A 134 -7.73 -3.67 14.56
C ALA A 134 -6.49 -4.11 13.75
N TYR A 135 -6.12 -3.32 12.74
CA TYR A 135 -4.97 -3.62 11.88
C TYR A 135 -3.67 -3.69 12.68
N ARG A 136 -3.45 -2.79 13.64
CA ARG A 136 -2.28 -2.83 14.52
C ARG A 136 -2.20 -4.12 15.35
N LYS A 137 -3.34 -4.61 15.85
CA LYS A 137 -3.40 -5.84 16.66
C LYS A 137 -3.17 -7.09 15.80
N MET A 138 -3.73 -7.10 14.60
CA MET A 138 -3.62 -8.21 13.65
C MET A 138 -2.32 -8.20 12.85
N PHE A 139 -1.50 -7.17 12.97
CA PHE A 139 -0.26 -7.07 12.21
C PHE A 139 0.66 -8.26 12.52
N PRO A 140 1.02 -9.09 11.51
CA PRO A 140 1.74 -10.34 11.71
C PRO A 140 3.05 -10.15 12.48
N ARG A 141 3.42 -11.12 13.31
CA ARG A 141 4.68 -11.05 14.10
C ARG A 141 5.88 -11.27 13.18
N GLU A 142 5.74 -12.21 12.25
CA GLU A 142 6.70 -12.59 11.21
C GLU A 142 7.06 -11.41 10.29
N ALA A 143 6.15 -10.44 10.16
CA ALA A 143 6.35 -9.25 9.35
C ALA A 143 7.18 -8.15 10.04
N ARG A 144 7.47 -8.27 11.34
CA ARG A 144 8.18 -7.26 12.13
C ARG A 144 9.69 -7.43 11.98
N VAL A 145 10.16 -7.34 10.75
CA VAL A 145 11.58 -7.49 10.41
C VAL A 145 12.33 -6.18 10.57
N ILE A 146 13.59 -6.28 10.99
CA ILE A 146 14.59 -5.21 10.97
C ILE A 146 15.69 -5.67 9.99
N PRO A 147 15.63 -5.24 8.71
CA PRO A 147 16.45 -5.82 7.65
C PRO A 147 17.95 -5.88 7.98
N PHE A 148 18.54 -4.81 8.49
CA PHE A 148 19.97 -4.76 8.82
C PHE A 148 20.40 -5.66 10.00
N ILE A 149 19.47 -6.21 10.78
CA ILE A 149 19.74 -7.18 11.86
C ILE A 149 19.44 -8.61 11.39
N ASP A 150 18.34 -8.79 10.65
CA ASP A 150 17.78 -10.11 10.36
C ASP A 150 18.48 -10.85 9.23
N THR A 151 19.44 -10.24 8.52
CA THR A 151 20.15 -10.90 7.41
C THR A 151 21.65 -10.54 7.42
N PRO A 152 22.56 -11.53 7.33
CA PRO A 152 24.00 -11.31 7.35
C PRO A 152 24.53 -10.92 5.96
N ILE A 153 24.54 -9.62 5.69
CA ILE A 153 24.72 -9.09 4.34
C ILE A 153 26.14 -8.61 4.05
N LEU A 154 26.88 -8.27 5.10
CA LEU A 154 28.24 -7.71 4.99
C LEU A 154 29.21 -8.71 4.34
N GLY A 155 29.00 -10.01 4.59
CA GLY A 155 29.84 -11.06 4.00
C GLY A 155 29.73 -11.17 2.47
N GLU A 156 28.64 -10.67 1.87
CA GLU A 156 28.46 -10.74 0.42
C GLU A 156 29.28 -9.68 -0.34
N CYS A 157 29.64 -8.58 0.32
CA CYS A 157 30.24 -7.43 -0.33
C CYS A 157 31.56 -6.95 0.29
N TYR A 158 31.93 -7.42 1.48
CA TYR A 158 33.14 -6.97 2.16
C TYR A 158 34.42 -7.26 1.35
N PRO A 159 35.39 -6.31 1.28
CA PRO A 159 35.40 -4.96 1.87
C PRO A 159 34.77 -3.86 0.98
N HIS A 160 34.19 -4.23 -0.14
CA HIS A 160 33.77 -3.38 -1.25
C HIS A 160 32.25 -3.09 -1.26
N CYS A 161 31.62 -3.00 -0.08
CA CYS A 161 30.17 -2.80 0.01
C CYS A 161 29.65 -1.47 -0.55
N GLU A 162 30.52 -0.48 -0.64
CA GLU A 162 30.23 0.84 -1.21
C GLU A 162 30.56 0.93 -2.70
N ASP A 163 31.20 -0.10 -3.27
CA ASP A 163 31.46 -0.15 -4.70
C ASP A 163 30.11 -0.45 -5.36
N VAL A 164 29.45 0.61 -5.82
CA VAL A 164 28.26 0.55 -6.67
C VAL A 164 28.69 -0.12 -7.97
N SER A 165 28.81 -1.44 -7.94
CA SER A 165 29.20 -2.23 -9.09
C SER A 165 28.26 -1.86 -10.23
N THR A 166 28.87 -1.58 -11.37
CA THR A 166 28.31 -1.33 -12.70
C THR A 166 27.46 -2.50 -13.19
N MET A 167 26.45 -2.90 -12.42
CA MET A 167 25.46 -3.91 -12.76
C MET A 167 24.17 -3.22 -13.19
N LEU A 168 24.21 -2.69 -14.42
CA LEU A 168 23.02 -2.63 -15.27
C LEU A 168 22.61 -4.05 -15.65
#